data_AF-A0A256GXS2-F1
#
_entry.id   AF-A0A256GXS2-F1
#
_cell.length_a   1.000
_cell.length_b   1.000
_cell.length_c   1.000
_cell.angle_alpha   90.00
_cell.angle_beta   90.00
_cell.angle_gamma   90.00
#
_symmetry.space_group_name_H-M   'P 1'
#
loop_
_entity.id
_entity.type
_entity.pdbx_description
1 polymer ?
#
loop_
_entity_poly.entity_id
_entity_poly.type
_entity_poly.pdbx_seq_one_letter_code
_entity_poly.pdbx_strand_id
1 'polypeptide(L)'
;MFAQAALAGIEALAVVDRNSLAGIVRAHEAAKTTGVRLIVGCRLDLTDGMSVLVYPTDRPAYSRLCRLLSLGKRRGGKAKCVLEWQDLVAYGEGLIAVLVPDLADEECGLRLRRLRDAFGDRAYLALTLRRRPNDQLRLHELSNLATQMRVATVVTNDVLFHEPARRILQDVVTCIRHNVTIDTIGDRRERHADWTCPYLVERFCH
;
A
#
# COMPACT_ATOMS: atom_id res chain seq x y z
N MET A 1 16.25 0.31 -5.06
CA MET A 1 15.17 -0.26 -4.22
C MET A 1 15.46 -1.72 -3.85
N PHE A 2 15.45 -2.67 -4.79
CA PHE A 2 15.72 -4.08 -4.50
C PHE A 2 17.09 -4.34 -3.85
N ALA A 3 18.15 -3.65 -4.27
CA ALA A 3 19.47 -3.76 -3.63
C ALA A 3 19.45 -3.31 -2.16
N GLN A 4 18.73 -2.22 -1.85
CA GLN A 4 18.56 -1.74 -0.48
C GLN A 4 17.70 -2.71 0.35
N ALA A 5 16.69 -3.34 -0.26
CA ALA A 5 15.89 -4.38 0.39
C ALA A 5 16.76 -5.60 0.77
N ALA A 6 17.62 -6.05 -0.14
CA ALA A 6 18.58 -7.13 0.14
C ALA A 6 19.55 -6.76 1.28
N LEU A 7 20.11 -5.55 1.25
CA LEU A 7 21.00 -5.05 2.32
C LEU A 7 20.28 -4.96 3.68
N ALA A 8 18.98 -4.67 3.68
CA ALA A 8 18.14 -4.62 4.87
C ALA A 8 17.59 -5.99 5.30
N GLY A 9 18.01 -7.09 4.66
CA GLY A 9 17.55 -8.44 4.96
C GLY A 9 16.06 -8.68 4.66
N ILE A 10 15.49 -7.92 3.73
CA ILE A 10 14.08 -8.07 3.31
C ILE A 10 13.99 -9.21 2.30
N GLU A 11 13.23 -10.25 2.64
CA GLU A 11 13.06 -11.44 1.79
C GLU A 11 12.12 -11.23 0.61
N ALA A 12 11.12 -10.35 0.77
CA ALA A 12 10.11 -10.08 -0.24
C ALA A 12 9.72 -8.60 -0.31
N LEU A 13 9.46 -8.12 -1.52
CA LEU A 13 9.12 -6.74 -1.79
C LEU A 13 7.94 -6.64 -2.74
N ALA A 14 6.87 -5.97 -2.32
CA ALA A 14 5.75 -5.67 -3.20
C ALA A 14 6.02 -4.41 -4.03
N VAL A 15 5.74 -4.49 -5.34
CA VAL A 15 5.74 -3.33 -6.24
C VAL A 15 4.33 -3.06 -6.69
N VAL A 16 3.84 -1.87 -6.35
CA VAL A 16 2.42 -1.51 -6.43
C VAL A 16 2.27 -0.21 -7.24
N ASP A 17 2.23 -0.35 -8.56
CA ASP A 17 2.07 0.79 -9.48
C ASP A 17 0.63 1.33 -9.43
N ARG A 18 0.47 2.66 -9.55
CA ARG A 18 -0.86 3.27 -9.66
C ARG A 18 -1.47 3.04 -11.02
N ASN A 19 -2.64 2.38 -11.06
CA ASN A 19 -3.45 2.13 -12.26
C ASN A 19 -2.65 1.57 -13.46
N SER A 20 -1.61 0.80 -13.18
CA SER A 20 -0.70 0.24 -14.19
C SER A 20 0.11 -0.93 -13.60
N LEU A 21 0.84 -1.62 -14.47
CA LEU A 21 1.84 -2.65 -14.13
C LEU A 21 3.15 -2.41 -14.91
N ALA A 22 3.40 -1.17 -15.33
CA ALA A 22 4.50 -0.83 -16.24
C ALA A 22 5.88 -1.01 -15.59
N GLY A 23 5.97 -0.87 -14.27
CA GLY A 23 7.18 -1.05 -13.47
C GLY A 23 7.53 -2.50 -13.19
N ILE A 24 6.60 -3.45 -13.41
CA ILE A 24 6.78 -4.86 -13.01
C ILE A 24 7.92 -5.54 -13.77
N VAL A 25 8.12 -5.23 -15.06
CA VAL A 25 9.21 -5.84 -15.85
C VAL A 25 10.58 -5.48 -15.26
N ARG A 26 10.80 -4.19 -14.97
CA ARG A 26 12.05 -3.71 -14.35
C ARG A 26 12.20 -4.23 -12.91
N ALA A 27 11.11 -4.32 -12.16
CA ALA A 27 11.12 -4.90 -10.83
C ALA A 27 11.50 -6.39 -10.86
N HIS A 28 11.03 -7.15 -11.85
CA HIS A 28 11.33 -8.57 -12.01
C HIS A 28 12.82 -8.82 -12.31
N GLU A 29 13.42 -7.99 -13.16
CA GLU A 29 14.86 -8.04 -13.40
C GLU A 29 15.66 -7.72 -12.13
N ALA A 30 15.27 -6.67 -11.40
CA ALA A 30 15.95 -6.29 -10.16
C ALA A 30 15.80 -7.36 -9.05
N ALA A 31 14.63 -8.01 -8.96
CA ALA A 31 14.37 -9.11 -8.04
C ALA A 31 15.30 -10.30 -8.33
N LYS A 32 15.44 -10.69 -9.60
CA LYS A 32 16.36 -11.77 -10.01
C LYS A 32 17.81 -11.46 -9.64
N THR A 33 18.26 -10.23 -9.87
CA THR A 33 19.65 -9.82 -9.59
C THR A 33 19.96 -9.81 -8.09
N THR A 34 18.97 -9.50 -7.25
CA THR A 34 19.18 -9.29 -5.80
C THR A 34 18.76 -10.47 -4.93
N GLY A 35 18.00 -11.42 -5.48
CA GLY A 35 17.45 -12.56 -4.75
C GLY A 35 16.21 -12.22 -3.90
N VAL A 36 15.79 -10.95 -3.84
CA VAL A 36 14.58 -10.53 -3.10
C VAL A 36 13.34 -10.90 -3.91
N ARG A 37 12.40 -11.62 -3.30
CA ARG A 37 11.16 -12.06 -3.96
C ARG A 37 10.28 -10.86 -4.32
N LEU A 38 9.94 -10.71 -5.60
CA LEU A 38 8.95 -9.73 -6.05
C LEU A 38 7.52 -10.22 -5.75
N ILE A 39 6.72 -9.38 -5.11
CA ILE A 39 5.27 -9.50 -5.04
C ILE A 39 4.67 -8.48 -6.02
N VAL A 40 3.92 -8.95 -7.00
CA VAL A 40 3.26 -8.06 -7.97
C VAL A 40 1.97 -7.54 -7.36
N GLY A 41 1.79 -6.22 -7.37
CA GLY A 41 0.52 -5.59 -7.00
C GLY A 41 0.18 -4.40 -7.89
N CYS A 42 -1.00 -3.84 -7.69
CA CYS A 42 -1.43 -2.60 -8.31
C CYS A 42 -2.25 -1.77 -7.33
N ARG A 43 -2.07 -0.45 -7.34
CA ARG A 43 -2.92 0.49 -6.62
C ARG A 43 -3.99 0.97 -7.58
N LEU A 44 -5.23 0.61 -7.33
CA LEU A 44 -6.39 1.02 -8.09
C LEU A 44 -7.00 2.24 -7.43
N ASP A 45 -6.92 3.38 -8.11
CA ASP A 45 -7.64 4.59 -7.72
C ASP A 45 -8.95 4.63 -8.53
N LEU A 46 -10.06 4.47 -7.83
CA LEU A 46 -11.41 4.40 -8.39
C LEU A 46 -12.03 5.80 -8.55
N THR A 47 -13.02 5.91 -9.41
CA THR A 47 -13.74 7.17 -9.69
C THR A 47 -14.49 7.74 -8.50
N ASP A 48 -14.90 6.90 -7.55
CA ASP A 48 -15.56 7.31 -6.30
C ASP A 48 -14.57 7.79 -5.23
N GLY A 49 -13.27 7.90 -5.57
CA GLY A 49 -12.22 8.34 -4.65
C GLY A 49 -11.74 7.25 -3.70
N MET A 50 -12.21 6.00 -3.86
CA MET A 50 -11.65 4.85 -3.15
C MET A 50 -10.29 4.46 -3.75
N SER A 51 -9.31 4.18 -2.90
CA SER A 51 -8.02 3.66 -3.30
C SER A 51 -7.81 2.27 -2.71
N VAL A 52 -7.53 1.28 -3.55
CA VAL A 52 -7.41 -0.13 -3.16
C VAL A 52 -6.13 -0.72 -3.72
N LEU A 53 -5.33 -1.34 -2.88
CA LEU A 53 -4.21 -2.15 -3.33
C LEU A 53 -4.72 -3.55 -3.64
N VAL A 54 -4.34 -4.06 -4.80
CA VAL A 54 -4.71 -5.41 -5.22
C VAL A 54 -3.49 -6.27 -5.50
N TYR A 55 -3.54 -7.50 -5.01
CA TYR A 55 -2.49 -8.50 -5.18
C TYR A 55 -3.08 -9.77 -5.79
N PRO A 56 -2.76 -10.11 -7.06
CA PRO A 56 -3.19 -11.37 -7.64
C PRO A 56 -2.49 -12.56 -6.97
N THR A 57 -3.26 -13.56 -6.55
CA THR A 57 -2.73 -14.75 -5.87
C THR A 57 -2.25 -15.83 -6.84
N ASP A 58 -2.69 -15.77 -8.10
CA ASP A 58 -2.37 -16.74 -9.14
C ASP A 58 -2.32 -16.11 -10.55
N ARG A 59 -1.97 -16.93 -11.54
CA ARG A 59 -1.84 -16.50 -12.94
C ARG A 59 -3.19 -16.08 -13.56
N PRO A 60 -4.32 -16.81 -13.35
CA PRO A 60 -5.65 -16.33 -13.73
C PRO A 60 -6.00 -14.95 -13.14
N ALA A 61 -5.74 -14.71 -11.87
CA ALA A 61 -5.98 -13.45 -11.18
C ALA A 61 -5.14 -12.32 -11.75
N TYR A 62 -3.85 -12.58 -12.05
CA TYR A 62 -3.01 -11.63 -12.75
C TYR A 62 -3.57 -11.28 -14.13
N SER A 63 -4.10 -12.26 -14.87
CA SER A 63 -4.75 -12.02 -16.16
C SER A 63 -6.01 -11.17 -16.01
N ARG A 64 -6.85 -11.43 -15.00
CA ARG A 64 -8.03 -10.61 -14.66
C ARG A 64 -7.64 -9.17 -14.32
N LEU A 65 -6.60 -8.97 -13.51
CA LEU A 65 -6.06 -7.64 -13.20
C LEU A 65 -5.60 -6.90 -14.47
N CYS A 66 -4.88 -7.57 -15.37
CA CYS A 66 -4.48 -6.98 -16.65
C CYS A 66 -5.68 -6.55 -17.50
N ARG A 67 -6.75 -7.35 -17.52
CA ARG A 67 -7.99 -7.03 -18.24
C ARG A 67 -8.72 -5.84 -17.61
N LEU A 68 -8.81 -5.78 -16.29
CA LEU A 68 -9.36 -4.65 -15.53
C LEU A 68 -8.64 -3.35 -15.88
N LEU A 69 -7.30 -3.34 -15.83
CA LEU A 69 -6.51 -2.17 -16.18
C LEU A 69 -6.67 -1.76 -17.65
N SER A 70 -6.81 -2.74 -18.55
CA SER A 70 -7.06 -2.47 -19.98
C SER A 70 -8.43 -1.85 -20.22
N LEU A 71 -9.46 -2.31 -19.50
CA LEU A 71 -10.80 -1.74 -19.52
C LEU A 71 -10.77 -0.27 -19.06
N GLY A 72 -10.13 0.00 -17.92
CA GLY A 72 -10.07 1.36 -17.38
C GLY A 72 -9.27 2.33 -18.27
N LYS A 73 -8.18 1.87 -18.88
CA LYS A 73 -7.40 2.65 -19.86
C LYS A 73 -8.20 2.94 -21.13
N ARG A 74 -9.01 1.98 -21.60
CA ARG A 74 -9.88 2.18 -22.77
C ARG A 74 -10.94 3.24 -22.50
N ARG A 75 -11.51 3.29 -21.29
CA ARG A 75 -12.49 4.31 -20.87
C ARG A 75 -11.86 5.69 -20.68
N GLY A 76 -10.69 5.77 -20.05
CA GLY A 76 -10.04 7.05 -19.71
C GLY A 76 -9.33 7.75 -20.87
N GLY A 77 -8.95 7.01 -21.91
CA GLY A 77 -8.14 7.54 -23.01
C GLY A 77 -6.66 7.65 -22.63
N LYS A 78 -5.92 8.55 -23.30
CA LYS A 78 -4.46 8.63 -23.12
C LYS A 78 -4.09 9.03 -21.69
N ALA A 79 -3.25 8.22 -21.05
CA ALA A 79 -2.69 8.44 -19.72
C ALA A 79 -3.70 8.51 -18.56
N LYS A 80 -4.96 8.14 -18.77
CA LYS A 80 -5.97 8.05 -17.71
C LYS A 80 -6.51 6.63 -17.62
N CYS A 81 -6.77 6.18 -16.39
CA CYS A 81 -7.43 4.92 -16.12
C CYS A 81 -8.70 5.24 -15.31
N VAL A 82 -9.86 4.96 -15.89
CA VAL A 82 -11.16 5.21 -15.26
C VAL A 82 -11.73 3.87 -14.82
N LEU A 83 -11.70 3.61 -13.51
CA LEU A 83 -12.18 2.38 -12.91
C LEU A 83 -13.27 2.70 -11.90
N GLU A 84 -14.37 1.97 -12.00
CA GLU A 84 -15.47 2.04 -11.06
C GLU A 84 -15.44 0.84 -10.12
N TRP A 85 -16.12 0.95 -8.98
CA TRP A 85 -16.27 -0.15 -8.04
C TRP A 85 -16.78 -1.45 -8.68
N GLN A 86 -17.75 -1.33 -9.59
CA GLN A 86 -18.34 -2.50 -10.27
C GLN A 86 -17.31 -3.26 -11.10
N ASP A 87 -16.34 -2.55 -11.70
CA ASP A 87 -15.26 -3.18 -12.44
C ASP A 87 -14.34 -3.97 -11.50
N LEU A 88 -13.98 -3.39 -10.34
CA LEU A 88 -13.16 -4.07 -9.34
C LEU A 88 -13.83 -5.36 -8.85
N VAL A 89 -15.13 -5.34 -8.58
CA VAL A 89 -15.87 -6.54 -8.17
C VAL A 89 -15.92 -7.57 -9.29
N ALA A 90 -16.22 -7.15 -10.53
CA ALA A 90 -16.34 -8.05 -11.68
C ALA A 90 -15.03 -8.79 -12.01
N TYR A 91 -13.87 -8.17 -11.77
CA TYR A 91 -12.55 -8.76 -12.02
C TYR A 91 -11.79 -9.16 -10.74
N GLY A 92 -12.45 -9.09 -9.57
CA GLY A 92 -11.83 -9.22 -8.24
C GLY A 92 -11.54 -10.64 -7.77
N GLU A 93 -11.95 -11.66 -8.54
CA GLU A 93 -11.72 -13.06 -8.21
C GLU A 93 -10.20 -13.36 -8.14
N GLY A 94 -9.76 -13.99 -7.04
CA GLY A 94 -8.35 -14.32 -6.81
C GLY A 94 -7.44 -13.10 -6.54
N LEU A 95 -8.01 -11.91 -6.31
CA LEU A 95 -7.25 -10.76 -5.82
C LEU A 95 -7.37 -10.64 -4.30
N ILE A 96 -6.27 -10.41 -3.60
CA ILE A 96 -6.31 -9.82 -2.26
C ILE A 96 -6.55 -8.32 -2.45
N ALA A 97 -7.43 -7.73 -1.65
CA ALA A 97 -7.77 -6.32 -1.72
C ALA A 97 -7.54 -5.62 -0.38
N VAL A 98 -6.77 -4.54 -0.40
CA VAL A 98 -6.41 -3.76 0.79
C VAL A 98 -6.93 -2.33 0.59
N LEU A 99 -7.90 -1.90 1.39
CA LEU A 99 -8.38 -0.51 1.38
C LEU A 99 -7.27 0.40 1.89
N VAL A 100 -6.98 1.49 1.16
CA VAL A 100 -6.08 2.55 1.60
C VAL A 100 -6.90 3.75 2.06
N PRO A 101 -7.14 3.89 3.37
CA PRO A 101 -7.97 4.96 3.90
C PRO A 101 -7.20 6.27 4.07
N ASP A 102 -7.94 7.38 4.10
CA ASP A 102 -7.40 8.66 4.55
C ASP A 102 -7.56 8.82 6.06
N LEU A 103 -8.81 8.98 6.50
CA LEU A 103 -9.25 9.12 7.88
C LEU A 103 -10.19 7.95 8.26
N ALA A 104 -10.41 7.77 9.56
CA ALA A 104 -11.35 6.78 10.10
C ALA A 104 -12.77 7.36 10.24
N ASP A 105 -13.31 7.88 9.15
CA ASP A 105 -14.65 8.48 9.10
C ASP A 105 -15.75 7.48 8.71
N GLU A 106 -16.99 7.95 8.69
CA GLU A 106 -18.15 7.14 8.31
C GLU A 106 -18.04 6.62 6.86
N GLU A 107 -17.46 7.43 5.96
CA GLU A 107 -17.22 7.05 4.58
C GLU A 107 -16.21 5.88 4.49
N CYS A 108 -15.10 5.96 5.23
CA CYS A 108 -14.15 4.86 5.36
C CYS A 108 -14.84 3.59 5.88
N GLY A 109 -15.72 3.72 6.87
CA GLY A 109 -16.52 2.61 7.37
C GLY A 109 -17.44 1.99 6.32
N LEU A 110 -18.12 2.80 5.50
CA LEU A 110 -18.94 2.33 4.39
C LEU A 110 -18.10 1.61 3.32
N ARG A 111 -16.96 2.21 2.95
CA ARG A 111 -16.00 1.65 1.99
C ARG A 111 -15.42 0.32 2.46
N LEU A 112 -15.06 0.21 3.73
CA LEU A 112 -14.51 -1.01 4.33
C LEU A 112 -15.54 -2.14 4.40
N ARG A 113 -16.80 -1.83 4.77
CA ARG A 113 -17.90 -2.81 4.70
C ARG A 113 -18.10 -3.32 3.29
N ARG A 114 -18.20 -2.40 2.32
CA ARG A 114 -18.35 -2.73 0.89
C ARG A 114 -17.22 -3.61 0.38
N LEU A 115 -15.97 -3.35 0.81
CA LEU A 115 -14.81 -4.17 0.46
C LEU A 115 -14.91 -5.57 1.06
N ARG A 116 -15.21 -5.67 2.35
CA ARG A 116 -15.37 -6.95 3.04
C ARG A 116 -16.49 -7.80 2.42
N ASP A 117 -17.62 -7.19 2.08
CA ASP A 117 -18.75 -7.92 1.53
C ASP A 117 -18.44 -8.48 0.12
N ALA A 118 -17.56 -7.82 -0.65
CA ALA A 118 -17.15 -8.29 -1.98
C ALA A 118 -15.94 -9.25 -1.98
N PHE A 119 -14.99 -9.07 -1.06
CA PHE A 119 -13.72 -9.83 -1.05
C PHE A 119 -13.63 -10.87 0.08
N GLY A 120 -14.52 -10.81 1.07
CA GLY A 120 -14.56 -11.74 2.20
C GLY A 120 -13.28 -11.69 3.04
N ASP A 121 -12.68 -12.85 3.24
CA ASP A 121 -11.40 -13.07 3.94
C ASP A 121 -10.18 -12.50 3.19
N ARG A 122 -10.36 -12.10 1.93
CA ARG A 122 -9.32 -11.43 1.12
C ARG A 122 -9.37 -9.90 1.24
N ALA A 123 -10.23 -9.35 2.10
CA ALA A 123 -10.32 -7.93 2.37
C ALA A 123 -9.46 -7.54 3.58
N TYR A 124 -8.68 -6.47 3.42
CA TYR A 124 -7.82 -5.92 4.46
C TYR A 124 -7.91 -4.39 4.52
N LEU A 125 -7.49 -3.81 5.64
CA LEU A 125 -7.33 -2.35 5.79
C LEU A 125 -5.83 -2.00 5.91
N ALA A 126 -5.35 -1.06 5.11
CA ALA A 126 -3.99 -0.55 5.21
C ALA A 126 -3.83 0.41 6.40
N LEU A 127 -2.84 0.14 7.24
CA LEU A 127 -2.35 1.04 8.27
C LEU A 127 -1.04 1.66 7.78
N THR A 128 -1.17 2.76 7.05
CA THR A 128 -0.05 3.44 6.42
C THR A 128 0.52 4.52 7.32
N LEU A 129 1.80 4.43 7.69
CA LEU A 129 2.48 5.48 8.47
C LEU A 129 2.84 6.66 7.57
N ARG A 130 2.27 7.83 7.84
CA ARG A 130 2.48 9.08 7.09
C ARG A 130 3.46 10.04 7.75
N ARG A 131 3.80 9.81 9.02
CA ARG A 131 4.74 10.63 9.81
C ARG A 131 4.32 12.11 9.88
N ARG A 132 3.01 12.34 9.97
CA ARG A 132 2.41 13.67 10.17
C ARG A 132 1.97 13.83 11.64
N PRO A 133 1.75 15.06 12.11
CA PRO A 133 1.05 15.26 13.38
C PRO A 133 -0.28 14.48 13.39
N ASN A 134 -0.64 13.93 14.55
CA ASN A 134 -1.85 13.12 14.77
C ASN A 134 -1.92 11.76 14.04
N ASP A 135 -0.83 11.30 13.42
CA ASP A 135 -0.84 10.02 12.68
C ASP A 135 -1.09 8.82 13.59
N GLN A 136 -0.62 8.86 14.85
CA GLN A 136 -0.89 7.81 15.85
C GLN A 136 -2.38 7.71 16.18
N LEU A 137 -3.06 8.85 16.39
CA LEU A 137 -4.50 8.87 16.65
C LEU A 137 -5.27 8.32 15.45
N ARG A 138 -4.93 8.79 14.25
CA ARG A 138 -5.54 8.30 12.99
C ARG A 138 -5.37 6.79 12.82
N LEU A 139 -4.16 6.26 13.04
CA LEU A 139 -3.90 4.82 12.96
C LEU A 139 -4.65 4.02 14.04
N HIS A 140 -4.76 4.57 15.25
CA HIS A 140 -5.55 3.97 16.33
C HIS A 140 -7.03 3.90 15.95
N GLU A 141 -7.61 4.99 15.45
CA GLU A 141 -9.01 5.03 15.00
C GLU A 141 -9.26 4.06 13.83
N LEU A 142 -8.35 3.97 12.87
CA LEU A 142 -8.43 3.01 11.75
C LEU A 142 -8.35 1.56 12.25
N SER A 143 -7.46 1.28 13.22
CA SER A 143 -7.34 -0.05 13.82
C SER A 143 -8.61 -0.45 14.59
N ASN A 144 -9.20 0.50 15.33
CA ASN A 144 -10.48 0.29 16.02
C ASN A 144 -11.61 0.02 15.02
N LEU A 145 -11.70 0.80 13.94
CA LEU A 145 -12.68 0.62 12.87
C LEU A 145 -12.55 -0.77 12.23
N ALA A 146 -11.33 -1.20 11.90
CA ALA A 146 -11.07 -2.53 11.34
C ALA A 146 -11.51 -3.65 12.28
N THR A 147 -11.20 -3.50 13.58
CA THR A 147 -11.59 -4.46 14.63
C THR A 147 -13.11 -4.57 14.75
N GLN A 148 -13.81 -3.44 14.80
CA GLN A 148 -15.28 -3.39 14.84
C GLN A 148 -15.91 -4.08 13.62
N MET A 149 -15.28 -3.93 12.45
CA MET A 149 -15.76 -4.51 11.20
C MET A 149 -15.25 -5.93 10.93
N ARG A 150 -14.42 -6.49 11.83
CA ARG A 150 -13.78 -7.80 11.70
C ARG A 150 -12.98 -7.95 10.40
N VAL A 151 -12.26 -6.88 10.04
CA VAL A 151 -11.35 -6.87 8.88
C VAL A 151 -9.92 -6.85 9.39
N ALA A 152 -9.06 -7.70 8.83
CA ALA A 152 -7.65 -7.74 9.19
C ALA A 152 -6.91 -6.48 8.69
N THR A 153 -5.92 -6.03 9.44
CA THR A 153 -5.10 -4.86 9.07
C THR A 153 -3.74 -5.30 8.53
N VAL A 154 -3.24 -4.61 7.51
CA VAL A 154 -1.88 -4.76 6.99
C VAL A 154 -1.15 -3.45 7.18
N VAL A 155 0.06 -3.50 7.75
CA VAL A 155 0.90 -2.30 7.90
C VAL A 155 1.64 -2.05 6.61
N THR A 156 1.52 -0.85 6.07
CA THR A 156 2.14 -0.47 4.80
C THR A 156 3.04 0.74 5.00
N ASN A 157 4.18 0.74 4.34
CA ASN A 157 5.11 1.86 4.41
C ASN A 157 4.99 2.58 3.06
N ASP A 158 4.42 3.79 3.04
CA ASP A 158 4.25 4.55 1.78
C ASP A 158 5.60 5.14 1.35
N VAL A 159 6.56 4.27 1.01
CA VAL A 159 7.94 4.64 0.66
C VAL A 159 7.94 5.20 -0.76
N LEU A 160 7.65 6.50 -0.86
CA LEU A 160 7.58 7.22 -2.12
C LEU A 160 8.95 7.66 -2.68
N PHE A 161 10.09 7.34 -2.03
CA PHE A 161 11.40 7.91 -2.45
C PHE A 161 12.62 7.01 -2.23
N HIS A 162 13.59 7.14 -3.15
CA HIS A 162 14.95 6.59 -3.11
C HIS A 162 16.02 7.71 -2.97
N GLU A 163 16.72 7.73 -1.83
CA GLU A 163 18.06 8.33 -1.54
C GLU A 163 18.25 9.86 -1.36
N PRO A 164 19.36 10.35 -0.75
CA PRO A 164 20.21 9.77 0.32
C PRO A 164 20.69 10.73 1.46
N ALA A 165 20.39 12.05 1.50
CA ALA A 165 21.27 12.98 2.24
C ALA A 165 20.86 13.49 3.64
N ARG A 166 19.64 13.30 4.17
CA ARG A 166 19.26 13.80 5.52
C ARG A 166 18.24 12.88 6.18
N ARG A 167 18.69 11.90 6.98
CA ARG A 167 18.79 11.95 8.47
C ARG A 167 17.40 12.13 9.11
N ILE A 168 16.76 11.17 9.77
CA ILE A 168 17.20 9.97 10.49
C ILE A 168 15.98 9.03 10.51
N LEU A 169 16.09 7.88 9.85
CA LEU A 169 15.87 6.56 10.45
C LEU A 169 14.94 6.50 11.71
N GLN A 170 13.66 6.77 11.57
CA GLN A 170 12.69 6.63 12.66
C GLN A 170 11.50 5.79 12.20
N ASP A 171 11.45 4.48 12.31
CA ASP A 171 11.82 3.72 13.47
C ASP A 171 12.20 2.34 12.99
N VAL A 172 13.49 2.01 13.09
CA VAL A 172 14.07 0.79 12.52
C VAL A 172 13.52 -0.48 13.16
N VAL A 173 13.20 -0.40 14.43
CA VAL A 173 12.93 -1.50 15.32
C VAL A 173 12.27 -0.79 16.48
N THR A 174 11.02 -1.11 16.79
CA THR A 174 10.43 -0.66 18.06
C THR A 174 10.04 -1.83 18.96
N CYS A 175 10.52 -3.06 18.72
CA CYS A 175 10.26 -4.20 19.62
C CYS A 175 11.32 -5.34 19.63
N ILE A 176 12.58 -5.11 19.26
CA ILE A 176 13.69 -6.03 19.66
C ILE A 176 14.69 -5.29 20.57
N ARG A 177 14.32 -4.12 21.07
CA ARG A 177 15.17 -3.33 21.96
C ARG A 177 14.36 -2.83 23.14
N HIS A 178 13.94 -3.74 23.99
CA HIS A 178 14.07 -3.46 25.41
C HIS A 178 15.51 -3.84 25.79
N ASN A 179 16.25 -3.00 26.51
CA ASN A 179 15.66 -2.45 27.72
C ASN A 179 16.31 -1.16 28.27
N VAL A 180 16.14 0.02 27.66
CA VAL A 180 16.33 1.32 28.37
C VAL A 180 15.68 2.54 27.69
N THR A 181 15.37 3.57 28.47
CA THR A 181 14.41 4.68 28.22
C THR A 181 14.98 6.04 27.77
N ILE A 182 14.04 6.84 27.25
CA ILE A 182 14.00 8.26 26.87
C ILE A 182 14.79 9.19 27.80
N ASP A 183 15.70 10.00 27.25
CA ASP A 183 15.90 11.38 27.72
C ASP A 183 16.61 12.27 26.69
N THR A 184 16.24 13.56 26.67
CA THR A 184 16.72 14.67 25.83
C THR A 184 16.19 14.79 24.39
N ILE A 185 14.86 14.95 24.29
CA ILE A 185 14.22 15.69 23.18
C ILE A 185 14.59 17.17 23.30
N GLY A 186 15.02 17.79 22.19
CA GLY A 186 15.38 19.20 22.15
C GLY A 186 15.28 19.82 20.76
N ASP A 187 14.04 19.92 20.27
CA ASP A 187 13.52 21.12 19.60
C ASP A 187 13.82 21.41 18.11
N ARG A 188 12.74 21.86 17.42
CA ARG A 188 12.65 22.61 16.13
C ARG A 188 12.49 21.91 14.76
N ARG A 189 11.28 22.17 14.22
CA ARG A 189 10.93 22.71 12.87
C ARG A 189 10.42 21.74 11.79
N GLU A 190 9.09 21.57 11.78
CA GLU A 190 8.14 22.21 10.85
C GLU A 190 8.66 22.79 9.51
N ARG A 191 8.04 22.34 8.38
CA ARG A 191 7.42 23.11 7.26
C ARG A 191 7.73 22.60 5.84
N HIS A 192 6.64 22.31 5.10
CA HIS A 192 6.41 22.40 3.64
C HIS A 192 7.35 21.67 2.65
N ALA A 193 6.78 20.78 1.83
CA ALA A 193 6.72 20.94 0.37
C ALA A 193 5.98 19.76 -0.29
N ASP A 194 5.12 20.10 -1.25
CA ASP A 194 4.46 19.24 -2.23
C ASP A 194 5.47 18.41 -3.07
N TRP A 195 4.94 17.69 -4.06
CA TRP A 195 5.59 16.91 -5.14
C TRP A 195 5.34 15.38 -5.08
N THR A 196 4.44 14.97 -5.97
CA THR A 196 4.03 13.61 -6.34
C THR A 196 5.17 12.79 -6.98
N CYS A 197 5.35 11.54 -6.53
CA CYS A 197 6.11 10.47 -7.20
C CYS A 197 5.40 9.11 -6.94
N PRO A 198 5.34 8.12 -7.87
CA PRO A 198 4.23 7.15 -7.91
C PRO A 198 4.48 5.73 -7.35
N TYR A 199 5.50 5.46 -6.54
CA TYR A 199 5.81 4.09 -6.11
C TYR A 199 5.55 3.86 -4.62
N LEU A 200 4.81 2.80 -4.30
CA LEU A 200 4.49 2.38 -2.92
C LEU A 200 5.17 1.03 -2.65
N VAL A 201 5.84 0.88 -1.50
CA VAL A 201 6.66 -0.28 -1.15
C VAL A 201 6.09 -0.96 0.08
N GLU A 202 5.53 -2.15 -0.07
CA GLU A 202 4.97 -2.88 1.07
C GLU A 202 5.90 -3.98 1.57
N ARG A 203 5.95 -4.10 2.90
CA ARG A 203 6.70 -5.11 3.64
C ARG A 203 5.66 -6.08 4.21
N PHE A 204 5.60 -7.30 3.70
CA PHE A 204 4.80 -8.37 4.29
C PHE A 204 5.65 -9.07 5.34
N CYS A 205 5.29 -8.95 6.62
CA CYS A 205 5.74 -9.89 7.65
C CYS A 205 4.72 -11.04 7.70
N HIS A 206 5.21 -12.27 7.66
CA HIS A 206 4.43 -13.48 7.91
C HIS A 206 3.90 -13.53 9.34
#